data_AF-A0A923I0K6-F1
#
_entry.id   AF-A0A923I0K6-F1
#
_cell.length_a   1.000
_cell.length_b   1.000
_cell.length_c   1.000
_cell.angle_alpha   90.00
_cell.angle_beta   90.00
_cell.angle_gamma   90.00
#
_symmetry.space_group_name_H-M   'P 1'
#
loop_
_entity.id
_entity.type
_entity.pdbx_description
1 polymer ?
#
loop_
_entity_poly.entity_id
_entity_poly.type
_entity_poly.pdbx_seq_one_letter_code
_entity_poly.pdbx_strand_id
1 'polypeptide(L)'
;MKIDCSITENYLKENGRRYKNTDVRMRLAQFTSKDNINSSISDLQGWSDAHPRKTYLEDLLEKYPSIKLSDYGVPKFCPSVLGYQKEVCPFGRCNAEVSTKCWNQIMEDES
;
A
#
# COMPACT_ATOMS: atom_id res chain seq x y z
N MET A 1 20.90 -18.56 -12.87
CA MET A 1 19.90 -17.50 -12.73
C MET A 1 20.21 -16.74 -11.44
N LYS A 2 20.63 -15.47 -11.53
CA LYS A 2 20.81 -14.62 -10.35
C LYS A 2 19.41 -14.18 -9.90
N ILE A 3 19.06 -14.49 -8.65
CA ILE A 3 17.82 -14.01 -8.04
C ILE A 3 18.04 -12.53 -7.77
N ASP A 4 17.21 -11.66 -8.36
CA ASP A 4 17.17 -10.26 -8.00
C ASP A 4 16.39 -10.13 -6.69
N CYS A 5 17.12 -9.85 -5.61
CA CYS A 5 16.54 -9.73 -4.28
C CYS A 5 15.54 -8.56 -4.19
N SER A 6 15.66 -7.52 -5.02
CA SER A 6 14.74 -6.37 -5.01
C SER A 6 13.34 -6.75 -5.50
N ILE A 7 13.26 -7.68 -6.47
CA ILE A 7 12.00 -8.24 -6.98
C ILE A 7 11.41 -9.24 -5.96
N THR A 8 12.26 -10.00 -5.28
CA THR A 8 11.84 -11.06 -4.35
C THR A 8 11.23 -10.51 -3.06
N GLU A 9 11.77 -9.40 -2.52
CA GLU A 9 11.20 -8.74 -1.36
C GLU A 9 9.83 -8.12 -1.66
N ASN A 10 9.67 -7.54 -2.85
CA ASN A 10 8.38 -7.02 -3.33
C ASN A 10 7.37 -8.16 -3.51
N TYR A 11 7.80 -9.29 -4.09
CA TYR A 11 6.97 -10.49 -4.29
C TYR A 11 6.35 -10.98 -2.98
N LEU A 12 7.13 -11.21 -1.92
CA LEU A 12 6.58 -11.74 -0.65
C LEU A 12 5.57 -10.79 0.01
N LYS A 13 5.82 -9.47 -0.07
CA LYS A 13 4.92 -8.44 0.47
C LYS A 13 3.61 -8.37 -0.31
N GLU A 14 3.68 -8.32 -1.64
CA GLU A 14 2.50 -8.28 -2.52
C GLU A 14 1.72 -9.60 -2.50
N ASN A 15 2.40 -10.74 -2.38
CA ASN A 15 1.73 -12.04 -2.24
C ASN A 15 1.00 -12.13 -0.89
N GLY A 16 1.60 -11.58 0.17
CA GLY A 16 0.95 -11.40 1.47
C GLY A 16 -0.29 -10.51 1.40
N ARG A 17 -0.25 -9.44 0.60
CA ARG A 17 -1.39 -8.55 0.35
C ARG A 17 -2.51 -9.27 -0.41
N ARG A 18 -2.18 -9.92 -1.52
CA ARG A 18 -3.13 -10.64 -2.38
C ARG A 18 -3.94 -11.68 -1.62
N TYR A 19 -3.27 -12.42 -0.73
CA TYR A 19 -3.88 -13.52 0.03
C TYR A 19 -4.12 -13.18 1.51
N LYS A 20 -4.10 -11.89 1.90
CA LYS A 20 -4.41 -11.38 3.25
C LYS A 20 -3.68 -12.12 4.39
N ASN A 21 -2.42 -12.50 4.20
CA ASN A 21 -1.63 -13.32 5.15
C ASN A 21 -2.27 -14.66 5.57
N THR A 22 -3.42 -15.03 5.03
CA THR A 22 -4.07 -16.31 5.26
C THR A 22 -3.54 -17.32 4.25
N ASP A 23 -3.03 -18.42 4.80
CA ASP A 23 -2.55 -19.60 4.11
C ASP A 23 -1.05 -19.64 3.73
N VAL A 24 -0.25 -19.99 4.73
CA VAL A 24 1.19 -20.32 4.60
C VAL A 24 1.41 -21.51 3.63
N ARG A 25 0.39 -22.35 3.37
CA ARG A 25 0.50 -23.49 2.45
C ARG A 25 0.49 -23.06 0.98
N MET A 26 -0.28 -22.03 0.61
CA MET A 26 -0.24 -21.47 -0.75
C MET A 26 1.13 -20.86 -1.08
N ARG A 27 1.77 -20.23 -0.10
CA ARG A 27 3.13 -19.67 -0.26
C ARG A 27 4.13 -20.74 -0.65
N LEU A 28 4.12 -21.88 0.03
CA LEU A 28 5.10 -22.96 -0.18
C LEU A 28 4.88 -23.73 -1.49
N ALA A 29 3.63 -23.89 -1.93
CA ALA A 29 3.31 -24.63 -3.15
C ALA A 29 3.81 -23.97 -4.45
N GLN A 30 3.96 -22.64 -4.47
CA GLN A 30 4.50 -21.91 -5.64
C GLN A 30 6.02 -22.02 -5.79
N PHE A 31 6.76 -22.23 -4.68
CA PHE A 31 8.24 -22.25 -4.69
C PHE A 31 8.86 -23.62 -4.99
N THR A 32 8.09 -24.71 -5.03
CA THR A 32 8.63 -26.08 -5.15
C THR A 32 8.98 -26.51 -6.58
N SER A 33 8.70 -25.70 -7.60
CA SER A 33 9.17 -25.95 -8.97
C SER A 33 9.98 -24.76 -9.49
N LYS A 34 11.26 -25.01 -9.80
CA LYS A 34 12.23 -24.01 -10.29
C LYS A 34 11.81 -23.37 -11.63
N ASP A 35 10.93 -24.03 -12.38
CA ASP A 35 10.37 -23.57 -13.65
C ASP A 35 9.14 -22.65 -13.48
N ASN A 36 8.63 -22.49 -12.24
CA ASN A 36 7.40 -21.74 -11.93
C ASN A 36 7.67 -20.32 -11.37
N ILE A 37 8.89 -20.01 -10.93
CA ILE A 37 9.19 -18.76 -10.20
C ILE A 37 8.91 -17.51 -11.05
N ASN A 38 9.36 -17.48 -12.31
CA ASN A 38 9.17 -16.31 -13.18
C ASN A 38 7.70 -16.10 -13.56
N SER A 39 6.95 -17.19 -13.79
CA SER A 39 5.51 -17.11 -14.06
C SER A 39 4.77 -16.56 -12.84
N SER A 40 5.08 -17.09 -11.65
CA SER A 40 4.50 -16.63 -10.40
C SER A 40 4.77 -15.14 -10.16
N ILE A 41 6.00 -14.68 -10.41
CA ILE A 41 6.36 -13.25 -10.30
C ILE A 41 5.53 -12.41 -11.28
N SER A 42 5.41 -12.84 -12.55
CA SER A 42 4.65 -12.11 -13.56
C SER A 42 3.15 -12.04 -13.23
N ASP A 43 2.57 -13.13 -12.74
CA ASP A 43 1.15 -13.20 -12.36
C ASP A 43 0.84 -12.33 -11.14
N LEU A 44 1.78 -12.26 -10.18
CA LEU A 44 1.66 -11.37 -9.04
C LEU A 44 1.87 -9.91 -9.44
N GLN A 45 2.80 -9.62 -10.35
CA GLN A 45 3.03 -8.29 -10.87
C GLN A 45 1.78 -7.75 -11.59
N GLY A 46 1.18 -8.55 -12.48
CA GLY A 46 -0.05 -8.16 -13.17
C GLY A 46 -1.22 -7.90 -12.20
N TRP A 47 -1.31 -8.67 -11.11
CA TRP A 47 -2.28 -8.38 -10.05
C TRP A 47 -1.94 -7.08 -9.29
N SER A 48 -0.67 -6.85 -8.96
CA SER A 48 -0.22 -5.63 -8.26
C SER A 48 -0.48 -4.37 -9.08
N ASP A 49 -0.16 -4.39 -10.38
CA ASP A 49 -0.39 -3.30 -11.32
C ASP A 49 -1.88 -2.95 -11.46
N ALA A 50 -2.75 -3.97 -11.40
CA ALA A 50 -4.21 -3.79 -11.43
C ALA A 50 -4.80 -3.31 -10.08
N HIS A 51 -4.06 -3.45 -8.98
CA HIS A 51 -4.50 -3.08 -7.63
C HIS A 51 -3.46 -2.17 -6.97
N PRO A 52 -3.23 -0.96 -7.53
CA PRO A 52 -2.24 -0.04 -7.01
C PRO A 52 -2.62 0.37 -5.59
N ARG A 53 -1.62 0.36 -4.70
CA ARG A 53 -1.78 0.87 -3.34
C ARG A 53 -1.88 2.39 -3.39
N LYS A 54 -3.02 2.92 -2.95
CA LYS A 54 -3.23 4.37 -2.83
C LYS A 54 -2.99 4.82 -1.41
N THR A 55 -2.48 6.02 -1.26
CA THR A 55 -2.44 6.74 0.01
C THR A 55 -3.77 7.42 0.30
N TYR A 56 -4.01 7.80 1.55
CA TYR A 56 -5.18 8.63 1.89
C TYR A 56 -5.21 9.94 1.10
N LEU A 57 -4.04 10.52 0.80
CA LEU A 57 -3.94 11.73 0.01
C LEU A 57 -4.38 11.52 -1.43
N GLU A 58 -3.91 10.45 -2.07
CA GLU A 58 -4.25 10.16 -3.47
C GLU A 58 -5.75 9.92 -3.62
N ASP A 59 -6.36 9.10 -2.75
CA ASP A 59 -7.81 8.86 -2.77
C ASP A 59 -8.61 10.15 -2.49
N LEU A 60 -8.11 11.02 -1.60
CA LEU A 60 -8.74 12.33 -1.36
C LEU A 60 -8.69 13.23 -2.59
N LEU A 61 -7.53 13.32 -3.26
CA LEU A 61 -7.33 14.17 -4.43
C LEU A 61 -8.14 13.67 -5.64
N GLU A 62 -8.34 12.35 -5.77
CA GLU A 62 -9.24 11.79 -6.78
C GLU A 62 -10.70 12.18 -6.53
N LYS A 63 -11.16 12.17 -5.28
CA LYS A 63 -12.53 12.54 -4.89
C LYS A 63 -12.76 14.06 -4.91
N TYR A 64 -11.74 14.82 -4.54
CA TYR A 64 -11.79 16.27 -4.35
C TYR A 64 -10.57 16.96 -4.98
N PRO A 65 -10.48 17.03 -6.32
CA PRO A 65 -9.30 17.55 -7.02
C PRO A 65 -9.02 19.03 -6.76
N SER A 66 -10.03 19.78 -6.32
CA SER A 66 -9.91 21.21 -6.01
C SER A 66 -9.67 21.51 -4.52
N ILE A 67 -9.36 20.49 -3.71
CA ILE A 67 -9.11 20.69 -2.28
C ILE A 67 -7.89 21.59 -2.06
N LYS A 68 -7.99 22.50 -1.10
CA LYS A 68 -6.88 23.41 -0.77
C LYS A 68 -5.80 22.65 0.00
N LEU A 69 -4.62 22.60 -0.59
CA LEU A 69 -3.42 22.05 0.02
C LEU A 69 -2.65 23.14 0.77
N SER A 70 -1.89 22.72 1.78
CA SER A 70 -0.88 23.55 2.43
C SER A 70 0.40 23.61 1.59
N ASP A 71 1.37 24.41 2.04
CA ASP A 71 2.71 24.49 1.44
C ASP A 71 3.46 23.15 1.47
N TYR A 72 2.99 22.18 2.26
CA TYR A 72 3.52 20.82 2.34
C TYR A 72 2.82 19.84 1.38
N GLY A 73 1.93 20.31 0.51
CA GLY A 73 1.23 19.47 -0.46
C GLY A 73 0.13 18.59 0.13
N VAL A 74 -0.27 18.83 1.38
CA VAL A 74 -1.32 18.07 2.07
C VAL A 74 -2.39 18.98 2.68
N PRO A 75 -3.62 18.49 2.90
CA PRO A 75 -4.66 19.25 3.59
C PRO A 75 -4.24 19.67 5.00
N LYS A 76 -4.77 20.81 5.48
CA LYS A 76 -4.50 21.35 6.83
C LYS A 76 -5.28 20.64 7.96
N PHE A 77 -5.85 19.46 7.70
CA PHE A 77 -6.63 18.67 8.66
C PHE A 77 -6.21 17.19 8.59
N CYS A 78 -6.55 16.39 9.60
CA CYS A 78 -6.18 14.97 9.64
C CYS A 78 -7.05 14.10 8.71
N PRO A 79 -6.51 12.99 8.17
CA PRO A 79 -7.32 11.97 7.50
C PRO A 79 -8.49 11.44 8.34
N SER A 80 -8.32 11.34 9.67
CA SER A 80 -9.37 10.89 10.60
C SER A 80 -10.61 11.77 10.62
N VAL A 81 -10.50 13.06 10.25
CA VAL A 81 -11.66 13.96 10.12
C VAL A 81 -12.63 13.47 9.03
N LEU A 82 -12.11 12.77 8.02
CA LEU A 82 -12.89 12.19 6.93
C LEU A 82 -13.12 10.68 7.11
N GLY A 83 -12.79 10.12 8.28
CA GLY A 83 -13.00 8.71 8.58
C GLY A 83 -11.99 7.75 7.95
N TYR A 84 -10.90 8.24 7.33
CA TYR A 84 -9.83 7.36 6.82
C TYR A 84 -9.11 6.57 7.93
N GLN A 85 -9.17 7.06 9.17
CA GLN A 85 -8.54 6.45 10.34
C GLN A 85 -9.44 6.58 11.57
N LYS A 86 -9.47 5.52 12.39
CA LYS A 86 -10.22 5.50 13.66
C LYS A 86 -9.55 6.31 14.77
N GLU A 87 -8.23 6.37 14.78
CA GLU A 87 -7.45 7.09 15.80
C GLU A 87 -6.82 8.37 15.25
N VAL A 88 -6.40 9.26 16.17
CA VAL A 88 -5.55 10.41 15.84
C VAL A 88 -4.25 9.86 15.24
N CYS A 89 -3.74 10.55 14.22
CA CYS A 89 -2.55 10.13 13.49
C CYS A 89 -1.44 9.61 14.43
N PRO A 90 -0.84 8.43 14.16
CA PRO A 90 0.10 7.78 15.06
C PRO A 90 1.38 8.60 15.31
N PHE A 91 1.61 9.63 14.50
CA PHE A 91 2.73 10.55 14.59
C PHE A 91 2.44 11.79 15.46
N GLY A 92 1.26 11.91 16.06
CA GLY A 92 0.87 12.99 16.98
C GLY A 92 -0.30 13.84 16.50
N ARG A 93 -0.48 15.04 17.10
CA ARG A 93 -1.49 15.99 16.60
C ARG A 93 -1.12 16.42 15.18
N CYS A 94 -2.11 16.50 14.29
CA CYS A 94 -1.92 17.03 12.94
C CYS A 94 -1.55 18.52 12.98
N ASN A 95 -0.27 18.78 13.16
CA ASN A 95 0.40 20.00 12.71
C ASN A 95 0.90 19.77 11.27
N ALA A 96 1.42 20.80 10.62
CA ALA A 96 1.71 20.75 9.18
C ALA A 96 2.66 19.61 8.78
N GLU A 97 3.68 19.32 9.59
CA GLU A 97 4.66 18.26 9.32
C GLU A 97 4.13 16.85 9.64
N VAL A 98 3.41 16.71 10.76
CA VAL A 98 2.77 15.46 11.16
C VAL A 98 1.69 15.06 10.14
N SER A 99 0.93 16.04 9.64
CA SER A 99 -0.14 15.83 8.65
C SER A 99 0.37 15.15 7.39
N THR A 100 1.56 15.51 6.89
CA THR A 100 2.13 14.91 5.67
C THR A 100 2.36 13.42 5.83
N LYS A 101 2.88 12.99 7.00
CA LYS A 101 3.10 11.56 7.27
C LYS A 101 1.78 10.78 7.34
N CYS A 102 0.74 11.36 7.93
CA CYS A 102 -0.59 10.72 8.00
C CYS A 102 -1.20 10.56 6.61
N TRP A 103 -1.18 11.64 5.81
CA TRP A 103 -1.79 11.65 4.47
C TRP A 103 -1.08 10.71 3.50
N ASN A 104 0.24 10.52 3.65
CA ASN A 104 1.04 9.60 2.84
C ASN A 104 1.02 8.14 3.33
N GLN A 105 0.17 7.79 4.30
CA GLN A 105 -0.02 6.39 4.67
C GLN A 105 -0.80 5.66 3.58
N ILE A 106 -0.32 4.46 3.25
CA ILE A 106 -0.99 3.55 2.33
C ILE A 106 -2.30 3.10 2.96
N MET A 107 -3.39 3.18 2.18
CA MET A 107 -4.66 2.58 2.54
C MET A 107 -4.49 1.07 2.63
N GLU A 108 -4.85 0.50 3.76
CA GLU A 108 -5.04 -0.94 3.84
C GLU A 108 -6.31 -1.29 3.06
N ASP A 109 -6.23 -2.31 2.21
CA ASP A 109 -7.43 -2.85 1.55
C ASP A 109 -8.38 -3.35 2.66
N GLU A 110 -9.52 -2.68 2.84
CA GLU A 110 -10.57 -3.04 3.80
C GLU A 110 -10.86 -4.54 3.69
N SER A 111 -10.61 -5.25 4.79
CA SER A 111 -10.71 -6.71 4.83
C SER A 111 -12.13 -7.21 5.03
#